data_AF-A0A7Y3CJ27-F1
#
_entry.id   AF-A0A7Y3CJ27-F1
#
_cell.length_a   1.000
_cell.length_b   1.000
_cell.length_c   1.000
_cell.angle_alpha   90.00
_cell.angle_beta   90.00
_cell.angle_gamma   90.00
#
_symmetry.space_group_name_H-M   'P 1'
#
loop_
_entity.id
_entity.type
_entity.pdbx_description
1 polymer ?
#
loop_
_entity_poly.entity_id
_entity_poly.type
_entity_poly.pdbx_seq_one_letter_code
_entity_poly.pdbx_strand_id
1 'polypeptide(L)'
;MADFYINVFLDDAKLKQVEEAGVADQITEIDGKKAIRVGMTKKDKKKLLKGYDGCTFDDSNACVLPEDGESTLMAVISEVKSLDCMKFAITKLYNPLAGRSISGRGTGGR
;
A
#
# COMPACT_ATOMS: atom_id res chain seq x y z
N MET A 1 -14.08 5.14 -10.02
CA MET A 1 -14.47 5.10 -8.59
C MET A 1 -13.72 3.94 -7.96
N ALA A 2 -13.09 4.15 -6.81
CA ALA A 2 -12.43 3.08 -6.09
C ALA A 2 -13.50 2.13 -5.52
N ASP A 3 -13.35 0.83 -5.74
CA ASP A 3 -14.28 -0.18 -5.22
C ASP A 3 -13.85 -0.70 -3.83
N PHE A 4 -12.58 -0.46 -3.46
CA PHE A 4 -11.96 -0.91 -2.21
C PHE A 4 -11.08 0.19 -1.65
N TYR A 5 -10.87 0.17 -0.34
CA TYR A 5 -10.06 1.15 0.36
C TYR A 5 -9.00 0.45 1.23
N ILE A 6 -7.91 1.14 1.50
CA ILE A 6 -6.94 0.75 2.52
C ILE A 6 -6.94 1.81 3.59
N ASN A 7 -7.22 1.42 4.83
CA ASN A 7 -7.14 2.26 6.00
C ASN A 7 -5.70 2.23 6.51
N VAL A 8 -5.01 3.35 6.38
CA VAL A 8 -3.64 3.52 6.88
C VAL A 8 -3.67 4.45 8.07
N PHE A 9 -3.37 3.95 9.26
CA PHE A 9 -3.39 4.75 10.48
C PHE A 9 -2.16 5.66 10.56
N LEU A 10 -2.41 6.94 10.76
CA LEU A 10 -1.37 7.94 10.84
C LEU A 10 -0.96 8.20 12.29
N ASP A 11 0.30 7.92 12.57
CA ASP A 11 1.00 8.43 13.75
C ASP A 11 1.62 9.81 13.45
N ASP A 12 2.13 10.51 14.48
CA ASP A 12 2.78 11.83 14.35
C ASP A 12 3.87 11.90 13.26
N ALA A 13 4.66 10.83 13.09
CA ALA A 13 5.69 10.78 12.06
C ALA A 13 5.11 10.69 10.64
N LYS A 14 4.06 9.87 10.47
CA LYS A 14 3.38 9.65 9.20
C LYS A 14 2.53 10.87 8.81
N LEU A 15 1.92 11.54 9.78
CA LEU A 15 1.19 12.79 9.58
C LEU A 15 2.04 13.83 8.85
N LYS A 16 3.26 14.07 9.31
CA LYS A 16 4.18 15.00 8.67
C LYS A 16 4.48 14.63 7.22
N GLN A 17 4.73 13.36 6.94
CA GLN A 17 5.00 12.90 5.57
C GLN A 17 3.80 13.15 4.64
N VAL A 18 2.59 12.96 5.15
CA VAL A 18 1.33 13.12 4.41
C VAL A 18 1.01 14.60 4.20
N GLU A 19 1.32 15.45 5.19
CA GLU A 19 1.27 16.91 5.08
C GLU A 19 2.28 17.45 4.06
N GLU A 20 3.53 16.99 4.11
CA GLU A 20 4.57 17.36 3.13
C GLU A 20 4.27 16.87 1.72
N ALA A 21 3.60 15.71 1.62
CA ALA A 21 3.10 15.17 0.37
C ALA A 21 1.87 15.91 -0.16
N GLY A 22 1.27 16.84 0.59
CA GLY A 22 0.09 17.60 0.16
C GLY A 22 -1.18 16.75 0.04
N VAL A 23 -1.25 15.63 0.75
CA VAL A 23 -2.41 14.72 0.77
C VAL A 23 -3.11 14.72 2.14
N ALA A 24 -2.79 15.68 3.01
CA ALA A 24 -3.40 15.83 4.32
C ALA A 24 -4.92 16.12 4.27
N ASP A 25 -5.40 16.72 3.17
CA ASP A 25 -6.84 16.96 2.96
C ASP A 25 -7.68 15.68 2.91
N GLN A 26 -7.03 14.53 2.72
CA GLN A 26 -7.69 13.23 2.60
C GLN A 26 -7.54 12.38 3.88
N ILE A 27 -7.00 12.97 4.95
CA ILE A 27 -6.96 12.35 6.26
C ILE A 27 -8.40 12.24 6.77
N THR A 28 -8.79 11.02 7.12
CA THR A 28 -10.10 10.68 7.66
C THR A 28 -9.94 10.28 9.12
N GLU A 29 -10.98 10.44 9.94
CA GLU A 29 -10.97 9.89 11.29
C GLU A 29 -11.70 8.54 11.28
N ILE A 30 -10.99 7.48 11.64
CA ILE A 30 -11.53 6.12 11.76
C ILE A 30 -11.29 5.69 13.20
N ASP A 31 -12.37 5.39 13.92
CA ASP A 31 -12.29 4.92 15.31
C ASP A 31 -11.58 5.91 16.26
N GLY A 32 -11.74 7.23 16.00
CA GLY A 32 -11.07 8.30 16.77
C GLY A 32 -9.57 8.45 16.49
N LYS A 33 -9.03 7.74 15.49
CA LYS A 33 -7.64 7.84 15.03
C LYS A 33 -7.59 8.44 13.63
N LYS A 34 -6.59 9.28 13.37
CA LYS A 34 -6.32 9.82 12.03
C LYS A 34 -5.85 8.67 11.13
N ALA A 35 -6.50 8.51 9.99
CA ALA A 35 -6.20 7.47 9.03
C ALA A 35 -6.52 7.91 7.61
N ILE A 36 -5.72 7.49 6.63
CA ILE A 36 -5.98 7.80 5.22
C ILE A 36 -6.70 6.63 4.59
N ARG A 37 -7.72 6.93 3.77
CA ARG A 37 -8.36 5.94 2.90
C ARG A 37 -7.75 6.00 1.51
N VAL A 38 -6.88 5.04 1.23
CA VAL A 38 -6.28 4.92 -0.10
C VAL A 38 -7.18 4.07 -0.98
N GLY A 39 -7.78 4.67 -2.01
CA GLY A 39 -8.68 3.98 -2.93
C GLY A 39 -7.94 3.05 -3.89
N MET A 40 -8.47 1.85 -4.10
CA MET A 40 -7.92 0.88 -5.05
C MET A 40 -9.01 0.14 -5.85
N THR A 41 -8.59 -0.49 -6.94
CA THR A 41 -9.47 -1.29 -7.80
C THR A 41 -9.48 -2.78 -7.39
N LYS A 42 -10.47 -3.55 -7.88
CA LYS A 42 -10.50 -5.02 -7.69
C LYS A 42 -9.20 -5.72 -8.11
N LYS A 43 -8.58 -5.27 -9.20
CA LYS A 43 -7.34 -5.87 -9.72
C LYS A 43 -6.18 -5.64 -8.76
N ASP A 44 -6.13 -4.45 -8.20
CA ASP A 44 -5.12 -4.00 -7.26
C ASP A 44 -5.20 -4.79 -5.94
N LYS A 45 -6.40 -4.88 -5.36
CA LYS A 45 -6.69 -5.74 -4.21
C LYS A 45 -6.22 -7.18 -4.42
N LYS A 46 -6.53 -7.76 -5.60
CA LYS A 46 -6.18 -9.17 -5.89
C LYS A 46 -4.68 -9.40 -6.01
N LYS A 47 -3.90 -8.39 -6.40
CA LYS A 47 -2.43 -8.45 -6.41
C LYS A 47 -1.87 -8.29 -5.00
N LEU A 48 -2.39 -7.33 -4.24
CA LEU A 48 -1.98 -7.09 -2.87
C LEU A 48 -2.20 -8.33 -2.00
N LEU A 49 -3.37 -8.98 -2.10
CA LEU A 49 -3.65 -10.26 -1.42
C LEU A 49 -2.69 -11.40 -1.80
N LYS A 50 -2.11 -11.37 -3.00
CA LYS A 50 -1.09 -12.36 -3.39
C LYS A 50 0.30 -12.04 -2.85
N GLY A 51 0.58 -10.76 -2.57
CA GLY A 51 1.83 -10.32 -1.94
C GLY A 51 1.77 -10.44 -0.42
N TYR A 52 0.59 -10.20 0.15
CA TYR A 52 0.29 -10.25 1.57
C TYR A 52 -0.90 -11.18 1.79
N ASP A 53 -0.59 -12.46 1.96
CA ASP A 53 -1.57 -13.48 2.30
C ASP A 53 -2.07 -13.20 3.72
N GLY A 54 -3.36 -12.90 3.87
CA GLY A 54 -3.97 -12.60 5.17
C GLY A 54 -4.42 -11.15 5.41
N CYS A 55 -4.38 -10.25 4.41
CA CYS A 55 -5.06 -8.95 4.54
C CYS A 55 -6.58 -9.13 4.67
N THR A 56 -7.13 -8.85 5.85
CA THR A 56 -8.57 -8.88 6.12
C THR A 56 -9.23 -7.60 5.61
N PHE A 57 -10.26 -7.79 4.81
CA PHE A 57 -11.14 -6.73 4.35
C PHE A 57 -12.42 -6.76 5.19
N ASP A 58 -12.81 -5.59 5.66
CA ASP A 58 -14.03 -5.38 6.41
C ASP A 58 -15.24 -5.22 5.47
N ASP A 59 -16.46 -5.17 6.03
CA ASP A 59 -17.72 -5.02 5.28
C ASP A 59 -17.77 -3.72 4.44
N SER A 60 -16.99 -2.71 4.84
CA SER A 60 -16.81 -1.46 4.08
C SER A 60 -15.87 -1.58 2.87
N ASN A 61 -15.46 -2.79 2.48
CA ASN A 61 -14.44 -3.03 1.45
C ASN A 61 -13.08 -2.35 1.76
N ALA A 62 -12.82 -2.09 3.04
CA ALA A 62 -11.59 -1.48 3.53
C ALA A 62 -10.69 -2.54 4.19
N CYS A 63 -9.37 -2.49 3.98
CA CYS A 63 -8.42 -3.33 4.72
C CYS A 63 -7.38 -2.50 5.46
N VAL A 64 -6.79 -3.08 6.51
CA VAL A 64 -5.61 -2.53 7.17
C VAL A 64 -4.41 -3.37 6.71
N LEU A 65 -3.35 -2.69 6.28
CA LEU A 65 -2.10 -3.36 5.94
C LEU A 65 -1.28 -3.66 7.21
N PRO A 66 -0.47 -4.72 7.21
CA PRO A 66 0.57 -4.91 8.23
C PRO A 66 1.66 -3.84 8.11
N GLU A 67 2.47 -3.65 9.16
CA GLU A 67 3.52 -2.61 9.25
C GLU A 67 4.44 -2.53 8.03
N ASP A 68 4.86 -3.67 7.47
CA ASP A 68 5.69 -3.74 6.26
C ASP A 68 5.00 -3.10 5.04
N GLY A 69 3.73 -3.43 4.85
CA GLY A 69 2.95 -2.92 3.72
C GLY A 69 2.61 -1.45 3.90
N GLU A 70 2.32 -1.06 5.13
CA GLU A 70 2.03 0.32 5.49
C GLU A 70 3.24 1.25 5.25
N SER A 71 4.42 0.85 5.71
CA SER A 71 5.66 1.63 5.54
C SER A 71 6.00 1.83 4.06
N THR A 72 5.79 0.79 3.25
CA THR A 72 5.99 0.86 1.79
C THR A 72 4.99 1.83 1.14
N LEU A 73 3.74 1.81 1.59
CA LEU A 73 2.70 2.72 1.10
C LEU A 73 3.01 4.18 1.46
N MET A 74 3.43 4.44 2.70
CA MET A 74 3.89 5.75 3.16
C MET A 74 5.03 6.31 2.30
N ALA A 75 6.04 5.48 2.02
CA ALA A 75 7.16 5.86 1.17
C ALA A 75 6.69 6.24 -0.24
N VAL A 76 5.78 5.45 -0.80
CA VAL A 76 5.20 5.70 -2.12
C VAL A 76 4.31 6.95 -2.14
N ILE A 77 3.52 7.19 -1.10
CA ILE A 77 2.72 8.42 -0.96
C ILE A 77 3.65 9.65 -0.91
N SER A 78 4.75 9.56 -0.17
CA SER A 78 5.74 10.63 -0.07
C SER A 78 6.45 10.91 -1.41
N GLU A 79 6.72 9.86 -2.19
CA GLU A 79 7.37 9.95 -3.50
C GLU A 79 6.43 10.51 -4.57
N VAL A 80 5.20 9.99 -4.65
CA VAL A 80 4.20 10.34 -5.68
C VAL A 80 3.41 11.60 -5.30
N LYS A 81 3.37 11.98 -4.01
CA LYS A 81 2.62 13.11 -3.47
C LYS A 81 1.13 13.09 -3.84
N SER A 82 0.55 11.89 -3.86
CA SER A 82 -0.84 11.67 -4.24
C SER A 82 -1.40 10.39 -3.63
N LEU A 83 -2.72 10.34 -3.45
CA LEU A 83 -3.43 9.13 -3.01
C LEU A 83 -3.72 8.14 -4.14
N ASP A 84 -3.62 8.56 -5.40
CA ASP A 84 -3.71 7.69 -6.58
C ASP A 84 -2.44 6.85 -6.79
N CYS A 85 -1.70 6.60 -5.71
CA CYS A 85 -0.44 5.90 -5.74
C CYS A 85 -0.61 4.37 -5.63
N MET A 86 -1.83 3.84 -5.50
CA MET A 86 -2.04 2.39 -5.31
C MET A 86 -1.50 1.51 -6.43
N LYS A 87 -1.57 1.96 -7.70
CA LYS A 87 -0.93 1.23 -8.80
C LYS A 87 0.57 1.10 -8.61
N PHE A 88 1.21 2.14 -8.08
CA PHE A 88 2.65 2.19 -7.84
C PHE A 88 3.03 1.51 -6.53
N ALA A 89 2.21 1.66 -5.48
CA ALA A 89 2.36 0.93 -4.24
C ALA A 89 2.30 -0.57 -4.50
N ILE A 90 1.39 -1.04 -5.36
CA ILE A 90 1.28 -2.45 -5.69
C ILE A 90 2.48 -2.99 -6.45
N THR A 91 3.18 -2.22 -7.27
CA THR A 91 4.42 -2.74 -7.88
C THR A 91 5.53 -2.94 -6.85
N LYS A 92 5.48 -2.22 -5.73
CA LYS A 92 6.40 -2.39 -4.59
C LYS A 92 5.94 -3.49 -3.64
N LEU A 93 4.65 -3.48 -3.24
CA LEU A 93 4.01 -4.41 -2.31
C LEU A 93 3.81 -5.81 -2.91
N TYR A 94 3.44 -5.87 -4.19
CA TYR A 94 3.31 -7.12 -4.94
C TYR A 94 4.48 -7.23 -5.91
N ASN A 95 5.52 -7.94 -5.45
CA ASN A 95 6.65 -8.29 -6.29
C ASN A 95 6.51 -9.75 -6.77
N PRO A 96 5.99 -10.01 -7.99
CA PRO A 96 5.89 -11.36 -8.53
C PRO A 96 7.26 -12.03 -8.75
N LEU A 97 8.35 -11.27 -8.64
CA LEU A 97 9.73 -11.75 -8.72
C LEU A 97 10.36 -12.01 -7.34
N ALA A 98 9.73 -11.62 -6.22
CA ALA A 98 10.27 -11.90 -4.88
C ALA A 98 10.34 -13.41 -4.56
N GLY A 99 9.46 -14.21 -5.17
CA GLY A 99 9.54 -15.69 -5.16
C GLY A 99 10.26 -16.28 -6.37
N ARG A 100 10.65 -15.46 -7.35
CA ARG A 100 11.50 -15.90 -8.47
C ARG A 100 12.90 -15.46 -8.13
N SER A 101 13.55 -16.23 -7.25
CA SER A 101 15.00 -16.30 -7.26
C SER A 101 15.41 -16.35 -8.72
N ILE A 102 16.26 -15.42 -9.13
CA ILE A 102 17.03 -15.50 -10.37
C ILE A 102 18.03 -16.67 -10.20
N SER A 103 17.55 -17.87 -9.82
CA SER A 103 18.25 -19.12 -10.06
C SER A 103 17.93 -19.52 -11.50
N GLY A 104 18.39 -18.67 -12.40
CA GLY A 104 18.18 -18.71 -13.83
C GLY A 104 19.47 -18.33 -14.54
N ARG A 105 20.58 -18.88 -14.05
CA ARG A 105 21.80 -19.17 -14.80
C ARG A 105 22.52 -17.95 -15.39
N GLY A 106 23.03 -17.12 -14.49
CA GLY A 106 24.13 -16.18 -14.75
C GLY A 106 25.42 -16.63 -14.06
N THR A 107 25.76 -17.92 -14.07
CA THR A 107 27.11 -18.39 -13.68
C THR A 107 27.32 -19.84 -14.12
N GLY A 108 28.38 -20.06 -14.93
CA GLY A 108 29.13 -21.32 -15.03
C GLY A 108 28.55 -22.41 -15.94
N GLY A 109 29.18 -22.63 -17.10
CA GLY A 109 28.87 -23.80 -17.92
C GLY A 109 29.66 -23.95 -19.22
N ARG A 110 31.00 -24.00 -19.11
CA ARG A 110 32.01 -24.37 -20.13
C ARG A 110 32.34 -23.35 -21.22
#